data_AF-A0A1E3UFR9-F1
#
_entry.id   AF-A0A1E3UFR9-F1
#
_cell.length_a   1.000
_cell.length_b   1.000
_cell.length_c   1.000
_cell.angle_alpha   90.00
_cell.angle_beta   90.00
_cell.angle_gamma   90.00
#
_symmetry.space_group_name_H-M   'P 1'
#
loop_
_entity.id
_entity.type
_entity.pdbx_description
1 polymer ?
#
loop_
_entity_poly.entity_id
_entity_poly.type
_entity_poly.pdbx_seq_one_letter_code
_entity_poly.pdbx_strand_id
1 'polypeptide(L)'
;MCILLNPAKTMDTEVGLHFMDEPTNDLDVTTLAILEDYLDSFDGIVITVSHDRYFLDRIVQRIFAFEENGSLKQYEGGYTDYALRRYMEETAAETGEAKGKAGGTAGQEAADADRTGKKGKPEHVKGKKLKFTFQEQRDYETIEAEIASLEEKAERLEEETASAATDFVKLNQLTKEKEEVEALLEQKMERWMYLEDLAARIEAEN
;
A
#
# COMPACT_ATOMS: atom_id res chain seq x y z
N MET A 1 4.73 -6.02 7.88
CA MET A 1 6.16 -5.78 8.11
C MET A 1 6.86 -5.87 6.78
N CYS A 2 7.11 -4.75 6.12
CA CYS A 2 7.72 -4.76 4.80
C CYS A 2 9.19 -4.39 4.93
N ILE A 3 10.10 -5.30 4.53
CA ILE A 3 11.52 -4.94 4.38
C ILE A 3 11.65 -4.36 2.97
N LEU A 4 12.41 -3.28 2.79
CA LEU A 4 12.41 -2.51 1.55
C LEU A 4 13.87 -2.30 1.14
N LEU A 5 14.22 -2.44 -0.14
CA LEU A 5 15.60 -2.22 -0.61
C LEU A 5 15.61 -1.29 -1.82
N ASN A 6 16.28 -0.15 -1.69
CA ASN A 6 16.69 0.69 -2.82
C ASN A 6 18.07 0.23 -3.33
N PRO A 7 18.25 -0.14 -4.61
CA PRO A 7 19.57 -0.42 -5.16
C PRO A 7 20.36 0.89 -5.38
N ALA A 8 21.54 0.97 -4.78
CA ALA A 8 22.44 2.12 -4.88
C ALA A 8 22.80 2.49 -6.34
N LYS A 9 22.85 3.80 -6.63
CA LYS A 9 23.55 4.35 -7.80
C LYS A 9 25.05 4.35 -7.48
N THR A 10 25.80 3.44 -8.08
CA THR A 10 27.24 3.31 -7.83
C THR A 10 28.05 4.42 -8.51
N MET A 11 28.81 5.21 -7.74
CA MET A 11 30.17 5.70 -8.07
C MET A 11 31.00 5.95 -6.78
N ASP A 12 32.08 5.18 -6.62
CA ASP A 12 33.35 5.46 -5.91
C ASP A 12 33.41 6.10 -4.50
N THR A 13 32.42 5.92 -3.61
CA THR A 13 32.56 6.35 -2.21
C THR A 13 31.89 5.39 -1.21
N GLU A 14 32.27 5.45 0.08
CA GLU A 14 31.77 4.58 1.16
C GLU A 14 30.27 4.29 1.04
N VAL A 15 29.92 3.01 0.87
CA VAL A 15 28.51 2.59 0.70
C VAL A 15 27.78 2.75 2.04
N GLY A 16 26.94 3.78 2.14
CA GLY A 16 26.06 3.98 3.28
C GLY A 16 24.89 3.01 3.26
N LEU A 17 24.64 2.32 4.38
CA LEU A 17 23.44 1.53 4.62
C LEU A 17 22.64 2.19 5.74
N HIS A 18 21.41 2.57 5.45
CA HIS A 18 20.52 3.23 6.42
C HIS A 18 19.32 2.34 6.72
N PHE A 19 19.01 2.18 8.01
CA PHE A 19 17.84 1.44 8.50
C PHE A 19 16.88 2.42 9.16
N MET A 20 15.62 2.40 8.75
CA MET A 20 14.55 3.23 9.31
C MET A 20 13.37 2.35 9.69
N ASP A 21 12.82 2.56 10.88
CA ASP A 21 11.61 1.88 11.34
C ASP A 21 10.59 2.97 11.65
N GLU A 22 9.47 2.97 10.92
CA GLU A 22 8.42 3.98 10.94
C GLU A 22 8.93 5.44 10.90
N PRO A 23 9.71 5.83 9.88
CA PRO A 23 10.27 7.18 9.80
C PRO A 23 9.23 8.27 9.54
N THR A 24 8.02 7.90 9.14
CA THR A 24 6.91 8.80 8.85
C THR A 24 6.12 9.17 10.11
N ASN A 25 6.35 8.49 11.24
CA ASN A 25 5.61 8.74 12.46
C ASN A 25 5.95 10.12 13.03
N ASP A 26 4.94 10.84 13.53
CA ASP A 26 5.06 12.18 14.12
C ASP A 26 5.62 13.29 13.18
N LEU A 27 5.73 13.03 11.87
CA LEU A 27 6.17 14.02 10.88
C LEU A 27 4.98 14.75 10.24
N ASP A 28 5.09 16.07 10.10
CA ASP A 28 4.15 16.83 9.28
C ASP A 28 4.42 16.62 7.78
N VAL A 29 3.44 16.90 6.93
CA VAL A 29 3.52 16.72 5.47
C VAL A 29 4.73 17.44 4.86
N THR A 30 5.09 18.60 5.41
CA THR A 30 6.24 19.39 4.93
C THR A 30 7.56 18.69 5.24
N THR A 31 7.73 18.16 6.45
CA THR A 31 8.95 17.44 6.86
C THR A 31 9.03 16.09 6.15
N LEU A 32 7.90 15.43 5.92
CA LEU A 32 7.83 14.21 5.12
C LEU A 32 8.36 14.44 3.71
N ALA A 33 7.91 15.51 3.02
CA ALA A 33 8.41 15.84 1.68
C ALA A 33 9.93 16.11 1.65
N ILE A 34 10.46 16.76 2.69
CA ILE A 34 11.91 16.98 2.81
C ILE A 34 12.66 15.66 3.01
N LEU A 35 12.12 14.76 3.82
CA LEU A 35 12.67 13.42 4.03
C LEU A 35 12.66 12.62 2.73
N GLU A 36 11.55 12.67 1.97
CA GLU A 36 11.43 12.02 0.68
C GLU A 36 12.50 12.50 -0.32
N ASP A 37 12.64 13.82 -0.48
CA ASP A 37 13.64 14.40 -1.38
C ASP A 37 15.07 14.05 -0.95
N TYR A 38 15.32 14.01 0.37
CA TYR A 38 16.61 13.56 0.91
C TYR A 38 16.89 12.10 0.54
N LEU A 39 15.92 11.20 0.72
CA LEU A 39 16.07 9.77 0.44
C LEU A 39 16.22 9.48 -1.06
N ASP A 40 15.59 10.27 -1.94
CA ASP A 40 15.76 10.14 -3.40
C ASP A 40 17.15 10.56 -3.88
N SER A 41 17.75 11.56 -3.22
CA SER A 41 19.11 12.04 -3.49
C SER A 41 20.21 11.23 -2.77
N PHE A 42 19.84 10.32 -1.88
CA PHE A 42 20.78 9.56 -1.06
C PHE A 42 21.47 8.47 -1.89
N ASP A 43 22.78 8.63 -2.11
CA ASP A 43 23.63 7.66 -2.81
C ASP A 43 24.02 6.48 -1.90
N GLY A 44 23.03 5.66 -1.53
CA GLY A 44 23.23 4.48 -0.69
C GLY A 44 22.04 3.51 -0.70
N ILE A 45 22.08 2.51 0.18
CA ILE A 45 20.98 1.56 0.35
C ILE A 45 20.15 2.01 1.56
N VAL A 46 18.85 2.18 1.34
CA VAL A 46 17.89 2.46 2.40
C VAL A 46 17.01 1.24 2.59
N ILE A 47 16.93 0.80 3.85
CA ILE A 47 15.98 -0.20 4.30
C ILE A 47 15.04 0.47 5.27
N THR A 48 13.80 0.65 4.85
CA THR A 48 12.76 1.22 5.70
C THR A 48 11.69 0.19 6.00
N VAL A 49 11.01 0.36 7.12
CA VAL A 49 9.71 -0.24 7.44
C VAL A 49 8.78 0.96 7.66
N SER A 50 7.65 0.98 6.97
CA SER A 50 6.63 2.02 7.18
C SER A 50 5.25 1.44 6.89
N HIS A 51 4.26 1.97 7.59
CA HIS A 51 2.85 1.75 7.28
C HIS A 51 2.27 2.79 6.29
N ASP A 52 3.00 3.87 5.98
CA ASP A 52 2.57 4.93 5.07
C ASP A 52 2.72 4.53 3.59
N ARG A 53 1.58 4.30 2.94
CA ARG A 53 1.52 3.84 1.55
C ARG A 53 2.09 4.85 0.56
N TYR A 54 1.89 6.16 0.79
CA TYR A 54 2.32 7.22 -0.13
C TYR A 54 3.84 7.38 -0.09
N PHE A 55 4.40 7.38 1.12
CA PHE A 55 5.84 7.36 1.32
C PHE A 55 6.49 6.14 0.66
N LEU A 56 5.90 4.96 0.86
CA LEU A 56 6.39 3.71 0.26
C LEU A 56 6.36 3.75 -1.26
N ASP A 57 5.28 4.22 -1.87
CA ASP A 57 5.12 4.25 -3.32
C ASP A 57 6.11 5.23 -3.99
N ARG A 58 6.44 6.32 -3.30
CA ARG A 58 7.35 7.36 -3.82
C ARG A 58 8.82 7.02 -3.68
N ILE A 59 9.23 6.38 -2.57
CA ILE A 59 10.65 6.17 -2.24
C ILE A 59 11.14 4.77 -2.59
N VAL A 60 10.27 3.77 -2.55
CA VAL A 60 10.70 2.38 -2.64
C VAL A 60 10.59 1.83 -4.05
N GLN A 61 11.62 1.08 -4.44
CA GLN A 61 11.64 0.36 -5.72
C GLN A 61 11.35 -1.14 -5.59
N ARG A 62 11.42 -1.69 -4.37
CA ARG A 62 11.22 -3.12 -4.08
C ARG A 62 10.62 -3.33 -2.70
N ILE A 63 9.56 -4.14 -2.64
CA ILE A 63 8.85 -4.51 -1.42
C ILE A 63 9.06 -5.98 -1.08
N PHE A 64 9.44 -6.25 0.18
CA PHE A 64 9.43 -7.59 0.74
C PHE A 64 8.28 -7.75 1.71
N ALA A 65 7.27 -8.54 1.35
CA ALA A 65 6.12 -8.80 2.20
C ALA A 65 6.20 -10.19 2.84
N PHE A 66 5.73 -10.30 4.09
CA PHE A 66 5.53 -11.60 4.74
C PHE A 66 4.20 -12.21 4.31
N GLU A 67 4.27 -13.46 3.87
CA GLU A 67 3.11 -14.31 3.59
C GLU A 67 2.63 -15.02 4.87
N GLU A 68 1.39 -15.51 4.88
CA GLU A 68 0.77 -16.17 6.04
C GLU A 68 1.55 -17.41 6.53
N ASN A 69 2.33 -18.03 5.66
CA ASN A 69 3.18 -19.18 5.97
C ASN A 69 4.57 -18.79 6.53
N GLY A 70 4.79 -17.49 6.83
CA GLY A 70 6.06 -16.95 7.29
C GLY A 70 7.13 -16.84 6.21
N SER A 71 6.79 -17.07 4.93
CA SER A 71 7.72 -16.87 3.82
C SER A 71 7.80 -15.40 3.44
N LEU A 72 9.01 -14.92 3.15
CA LEU A 72 9.22 -13.57 2.62
C LEU A 72 9.13 -13.62 1.09
N LYS A 73 8.30 -12.76 0.49
CA LYS A 73 8.15 -12.64 -0.95
C LYS A 73 8.50 -11.25 -1.41
N GLN A 74 9.29 -11.18 -2.50
CA GLN A 74 9.74 -9.93 -3.08
C GLN A 74 8.84 -9.52 -4.25
N TYR A 75 8.51 -8.24 -4.28
CA TYR A 75 7.77 -7.55 -5.31
C TYR A 75 8.63 -6.39 -5.84
N GLU A 76 8.64 -6.20 -7.15
CA GLU A 76 9.28 -5.05 -7.79
C GLU A 76 8.24 -3.95 -7.96
N GLY A 77 8.64 -2.70 -7.69
CA GLY A 77 7.75 -1.55 -7.70
C GLY A 77 7.40 -1.03 -6.30
N GLY A 78 6.51 -0.06 -6.28
CA GLY A 78 6.02 0.60 -5.06
C GLY A 78 4.96 -0.21 -4.33
N TYR A 79 4.26 0.45 -3.40
CA TYR A 79 3.18 -0.19 -2.64
C TYR A 79 2.00 -0.58 -3.54
N THR A 80 1.68 0.27 -4.52
CA THR A 80 0.58 0.04 -5.46
C THR A 80 0.80 -1.23 -6.28
N ASP A 81 2.02 -1.43 -6.78
CA ASP A 81 2.41 -2.61 -7.54
C ASP A 81 2.32 -3.89 -6.71
N TYR A 82 2.79 -3.82 -5.45
CA TYR A 82 2.65 -4.91 -4.49
C TYR A 82 1.18 -5.29 -4.25
N ALA A 83 0.32 -4.30 -3.97
CA ALA A 83 -1.09 -4.52 -3.68
C ALA A 83 -1.81 -5.15 -4.88
N LEU A 84 -1.54 -4.67 -6.10
CA LEU A 84 -2.09 -5.22 -7.32
C LEU A 84 -1.65 -6.69 -7.54
N ARG A 85 -0.36 -6.96 -7.34
CA ARG A 85 0.19 -8.32 -7.51
C ARG A 85 -0.42 -9.30 -6.52
N ARG A 86 -0.53 -8.89 -5.26
CA ARG A 86 -1.14 -9.70 -4.20
C ARG A 86 -2.60 -10.02 -4.51
N TYR A 87 -3.37 -9.01 -4.94
CA TYR A 87 -4.77 -9.20 -5.33
C TYR A 87 -4.94 -10.18 -6.50
N MET A 88 -4.10 -10.08 -7.53
CA MET A 88 -4.10 -11.02 -8.66
C MET A 88 -3.80 -12.46 -8.23
N GLU A 89 -2.91 -12.64 -7.25
CA GLU A 89 -2.53 -13.96 -6.76
C GLU A 89 -3.60 -14.59 -5.87
N GLU A 90 -4.26 -13.80 -5.02
CA GLU A 90 -5.40 -14.22 -4.20
C GLU A 90 -6.58 -14.64 -5.09
N THR A 91 -6.92 -13.82 -6.10
CA THR A 91 -8.00 -14.13 -7.05
C THR A 91 -7.67 -15.33 -7.96
N ALA A 92 -6.41 -15.49 -8.37
CA ALA A 92 -5.97 -16.66 -9.14
C ALA A 92 -6.00 -17.96 -8.30
N ALA A 93 -5.77 -17.87 -7.00
CA ALA A 93 -5.87 -19.01 -6.08
C ALA A 93 -7.31 -19.50 -5.92
N GLU A 94 -8.30 -18.60 -6.00
CA GLU A 94 -9.73 -18.94 -5.94
C GLU A 94 -10.26 -19.54 -7.26
N THR A 95 -9.70 -19.17 -8.41
CA THR A 95 -10.15 -19.68 -9.73
C THR A 95 -9.49 -20.99 -10.18
N GLY A 96 -8.64 -21.61 -9.36
CA GLY A 96 -8.15 -22.97 -9.61
C GLY A 96 -7.37 -23.17 -10.90
N GLU A 97 -6.71 -22.13 -11.44
CA GLU A 97 -5.73 -22.29 -12.52
C GLU A 97 -4.33 -22.41 -11.91
N ALA A 98 -3.79 -23.62 -12.04
CA ALA A 98 -2.60 -24.07 -11.35
C ALA A 98 -1.32 -23.31 -11.75
N LYS A 99 -0.58 -22.92 -10.71
CA LYS A 99 0.88 -23.02 -10.53
C LYS A 99 1.74 -23.07 -11.82
N GLY A 100 2.50 -22.01 -12.03
CA GLY A 100 3.61 -21.98 -12.98
C GLY A 100 4.75 -21.06 -12.53
N LYS A 101 5.57 -21.56 -11.59
CA LYS A 101 6.96 -21.17 -11.27
C LYS A 101 7.22 -19.89 -10.46
N ALA A 102 7.60 -20.15 -9.21
CA ALA A 102 8.41 -19.27 -8.37
C ALA A 102 9.89 -19.27 -8.83
N GLY A 103 10.50 -18.08 -8.80
CA GLY A 103 11.80 -17.81 -8.16
C GLY A 103 13.10 -18.07 -8.94
N GLY A 104 13.87 -17.00 -9.16
CA GLY A 104 15.30 -16.98 -8.82
C GLY A 104 16.36 -17.01 -9.95
N THR A 105 16.75 -15.82 -10.40
CA THR A 105 18.12 -15.34 -10.73
C THR A 105 19.05 -16.08 -11.72
N ALA A 106 19.46 -15.28 -12.72
CA ALA A 106 20.80 -15.14 -13.32
C ALA A 106 21.45 -16.30 -14.12
N GLY A 107 21.80 -16.00 -15.38
CA GLY A 107 23.08 -16.41 -15.97
C GLY A 107 23.07 -17.59 -16.96
N GLN A 108 23.13 -17.23 -18.24
CA GLN A 108 23.82 -17.89 -19.37
C GLN A 108 23.39 -19.25 -19.95
N GLU A 109 23.09 -19.14 -21.26
CA GLU A 109 23.58 -19.96 -22.38
C GLU A 109 22.91 -21.30 -22.76
N ALA A 110 22.23 -21.21 -23.91
CA ALA A 110 22.44 -21.99 -25.13
C ALA A 110 21.61 -23.26 -25.42
N ALA A 111 21.06 -23.23 -26.64
CA ALA A 111 20.65 -24.34 -27.54
C ALA A 111 19.41 -25.17 -27.15
N ASP A 112 18.61 -25.73 -28.04
CA ASP A 112 18.26 -25.59 -29.47
C ASP A 112 17.14 -26.63 -29.69
N ALA A 113 16.40 -26.50 -30.81
CA ALA A 113 15.53 -27.52 -31.43
C ALA A 113 14.17 -27.83 -30.75
N ASP A 114 13.07 -27.36 -31.35
CA ASP A 114 12.32 -28.00 -32.45
C ASP A 114 11.17 -28.89 -31.91
N ARG A 115 9.91 -28.41 -32.02
CA ARG A 115 8.86 -29.06 -32.83
C ARG A 115 7.45 -28.52 -32.59
N THR A 116 6.96 -27.85 -33.64
CA THR A 116 5.65 -28.04 -34.28
C THR A 116 4.36 -28.02 -33.42
N GLY A 117 3.67 -26.87 -33.47
CA GLY A 117 2.39 -26.75 -34.18
C GLY A 117 1.10 -27.18 -33.47
N LYS A 118 0.24 -26.21 -33.13
CA LYS A 118 -1.17 -26.21 -33.56
C LYS A 118 -1.85 -24.85 -33.34
N LYS A 119 -2.55 -24.40 -34.38
CA LYS A 119 -3.41 -23.22 -34.41
C LYS A 119 -4.58 -23.36 -33.42
N GLY A 120 -4.77 -22.34 -32.58
CA GLY A 120 -6.02 -22.03 -31.90
C GLY A 120 -6.28 -20.54 -32.04
N LYS A 121 -7.47 -20.16 -32.55
CA LYS A 121 -7.89 -18.76 -32.73
C LYS A 121 -8.00 -18.07 -31.36
N PRO A 122 -7.72 -16.76 -31.22
CA PRO A 122 -8.03 -16.04 -30.00
C PRO A 122 -9.56 -15.88 -29.92
N GLU A 123 -10.16 -16.56 -28.94
CA GLU A 123 -11.55 -16.39 -28.58
C GLU A 123 -11.66 -15.13 -27.72
N HIS A 124 -12.43 -14.14 -28.19
CA HIS A 124 -12.74 -12.93 -27.43
C HIS A 124 -13.51 -13.31 -26.17
N VAL A 125 -12.82 -13.40 -25.03
CA VAL A 125 -13.45 -13.37 -23.71
C VAL A 125 -13.92 -11.92 -23.50
N LYS A 126 -15.22 -11.67 -23.70
CA LYS A 126 -15.85 -10.41 -23.30
C LYS A 126 -15.73 -10.30 -21.77
N GLY A 127 -14.81 -9.46 -21.30
CA GLY A 127 -14.69 -9.11 -19.90
C GLY A 127 -16.03 -8.64 -19.35
N LYS A 128 -16.43 -9.15 -18.18
CA LYS A 128 -17.51 -8.56 -17.41
C LYS A 128 -17.05 -7.16 -17.04
N LYS A 129 -17.74 -6.13 -17.56
CA LYS A 129 -17.51 -4.73 -17.19
C LYS A 129 -17.46 -4.62 -15.67
N LEU A 130 -16.41 -4.02 -15.13
CA LEU A 130 -16.39 -3.61 -13.72
C LEU A 130 -17.57 -2.66 -13.47
N LYS A 131 -18.29 -2.89 -12.38
CA LYS A 131 -19.40 -2.05 -11.90
C LYS A 131 -19.42 -2.13 -10.38
N PHE A 132 -19.75 -1.02 -9.74
CA PHE A 132 -20.02 -1.01 -8.31
C PHE A 132 -21.12 -2.02 -7.95
N THR A 133 -20.93 -2.71 -6.83
CA THR A 133 -22.05 -3.40 -6.17
C THR A 133 -22.98 -2.38 -5.50
N PHE A 134 -24.25 -2.75 -5.28
CA PHE A 134 -25.24 -1.88 -4.63
C PHE A 134 -24.77 -1.38 -3.25
N GLN A 135 -24.02 -2.21 -2.52
CA GLN A 135 -23.48 -1.84 -1.21
C GLN A 135 -22.32 -0.85 -1.35
N GLU A 136 -21.38 -1.08 -2.27
CA GLU A 136 -20.25 -0.17 -2.53
C GLU A 136 -20.71 1.19 -3.06
N GLN A 137 -21.75 1.21 -3.90
CA GLN A 137 -22.32 2.47 -4.39
C GLN A 137 -22.92 3.28 -3.25
N ARG A 138 -23.67 2.63 -2.34
CA ARG A 138 -24.25 3.31 -1.18
C ARG A 138 -23.16 3.78 -0.21
N ASP A 139 -22.14 2.95 0.02
CA ASP A 139 -21.01 3.32 0.85
C ASP A 139 -20.28 4.54 0.24
N TYR A 140 -20.04 4.56 -1.06
CA TYR A 140 -19.38 5.67 -1.75
C TYR A 140 -20.15 6.99 -1.61
N GLU A 141 -21.49 6.94 -1.67
CA GLU A 141 -22.33 8.12 -1.48
C GLU A 141 -22.36 8.64 -0.03
N THR A 142 -22.17 7.78 0.98
CA THR A 142 -22.27 8.17 2.41
C THR A 142 -20.92 8.37 3.10
N ILE A 143 -19.86 7.77 2.59
CA ILE A 143 -18.58 7.71 3.29
C ILE A 143 -17.91 9.07 3.45
N GLU A 144 -18.07 9.99 2.50
CA GLU A 144 -17.56 11.37 2.63
C GLU A 144 -18.23 12.11 3.80
N ALA A 145 -19.55 11.94 3.95
CA ALA A 145 -20.29 12.54 5.07
C ALA A 145 -19.95 11.88 6.41
N GLU A 146 -19.67 10.57 6.41
CA GLU A 146 -19.22 9.84 7.60
C GLU A 146 -17.81 10.27 8.03
N ILE A 147 -16.89 10.44 7.08
CA ILE A 147 -15.52 10.96 7.32
C ILE A 147 -15.61 12.36 7.92
N ALA A 148 -16.33 13.30 7.27
CA ALA A 148 -16.49 14.66 7.79
C ALA A 148 -17.08 14.70 9.21
N SER A 149 -18.05 13.82 9.52
CA SER A 149 -18.61 13.74 10.87
C SER A 149 -17.61 13.18 11.90
N LEU A 150 -16.73 12.26 11.49
CA LEU A 150 -15.70 11.70 12.36
C LEU A 150 -14.57 12.71 12.59
N GLU A 151 -14.18 13.48 11.58
CA GLU A 151 -13.22 14.58 11.69
C GLU A 151 -13.70 15.64 12.69
N GLU A 152 -14.96 16.10 12.56
CA GLU A 152 -15.55 17.07 13.51
C GLU A 152 -15.59 16.52 14.95
N LYS A 153 -15.81 15.21 15.11
CA LYS A 153 -15.78 14.55 16.42
C LYS A 153 -14.37 14.48 16.99
N ALA A 154 -13.36 14.17 16.17
CA ALA A 154 -11.97 14.12 16.58
C ALA A 154 -11.48 15.50 17.04
N GLU A 155 -11.80 16.55 16.27
CA GLU A 155 -11.46 17.94 16.62
C GLU A 155 -12.12 18.37 17.93
N ARG A 156 -13.41 18.06 18.14
CA ARG A 156 -14.09 18.35 19.41
C ARG A 156 -13.45 17.61 20.59
N LEU A 157 -13.10 16.34 20.42
CA LEU A 157 -12.43 15.56 21.47
C LEU A 157 -11.04 16.10 21.78
N GLU A 158 -10.33 16.64 20.79
CA GLU A 158 -9.04 17.29 20.98
C GLU A 158 -9.16 18.59 21.78
N GLU A 159 -10.15 19.44 21.48
CA GLU A 159 -10.45 20.64 22.28
C GLU A 159 -10.83 20.27 23.73
N GLU A 160 -11.67 19.26 23.91
CA GLU A 160 -12.07 18.78 25.24
C GLU A 160 -10.87 18.25 26.02
N THR A 161 -9.97 17.51 25.36
CA THR A 161 -8.72 16.99 25.95
C THR A 161 -7.80 18.13 26.38
N ALA A 162 -7.63 19.16 25.54
CA ALA A 162 -6.84 20.34 25.85
C ALA A 162 -7.38 21.12 27.07
N SER A 163 -8.71 21.15 27.23
CA SER A 163 -9.38 21.80 28.37
C SER A 163 -9.32 20.98 29.67
N ALA A 164 -9.14 19.66 29.58
CA ALA A 164 -9.21 18.71 30.69
C ALA A 164 -7.86 18.44 31.40
N ALA A 165 -6.87 19.34 31.26
CA ALA A 165 -5.50 19.14 31.75
C ALA A 165 -5.36 18.82 33.26
N THR A 166 -6.33 19.23 34.09
CA THR A 166 -6.32 19.01 35.54
C THR A 166 -7.09 17.77 36.01
N ASP A 167 -7.86 17.10 35.15
CA ASP A 167 -8.63 15.91 35.51
C ASP A 167 -8.07 14.68 34.80
N PHE A 168 -7.20 13.95 35.50
CA PHE A 168 -6.52 12.77 34.96
C PHE A 168 -7.47 11.65 34.53
N VAL A 169 -8.61 11.47 35.20
CA VAL A 169 -9.58 10.41 34.88
C VAL A 169 -10.35 10.78 33.61
N LYS A 170 -10.81 12.03 33.53
CA LYS A 170 -11.49 12.55 32.34
C LYS A 170 -10.55 12.59 31.12
N LEU A 171 -9.29 12.99 31.32
CA LEU A 171 -8.28 13.02 30.27
C LEU A 171 -8.08 11.63 29.66
N ASN A 172 -7.89 10.60 30.48
CA ASN A 172 -7.69 9.23 29.98
C ASN A 172 -8.91 8.69 29.20
N GLN A 173 -10.12 9.02 29.65
CA GLN A 173 -11.35 8.67 28.94
C GLN A 173 -11.45 9.38 27.59
N LEU A 174 -11.16 10.68 27.54
CA LEU A 174 -11.17 11.47 26.31
C LEU A 174 -10.09 11.04 25.33
N THR A 175 -8.89 10.72 25.82
CA THR A 175 -7.80 10.17 24.98
C THR A 175 -8.22 8.84 24.35
N LYS A 176 -8.83 7.95 25.12
CA LYS A 176 -9.31 6.67 24.59
C LYS A 176 -10.43 6.86 23.56
N GLU A 177 -11.39 7.74 23.83
CA GLU A 177 -12.45 8.05 22.88
C GLU A 177 -11.90 8.71 21.59
N LYS A 178 -10.87 9.54 21.72
CA LYS A 178 -10.15 10.13 20.59
C LYS A 178 -9.46 9.05 19.74
N GLU A 179 -8.70 8.15 20.36
CA GLU A 179 -8.05 7.02 19.68
C GLU A 179 -9.07 6.13 18.94
N GLU A 180 -10.23 5.85 19.56
CA GLU A 180 -11.30 5.06 18.93
C GLU A 180 -11.90 5.78 17.70
N VAL A 181 -12.11 7.10 17.79
CA VAL A 181 -12.63 7.90 16.68
C VAL A 181 -11.61 8.03 15.55
N GLU A 182 -10.33 8.24 15.86
CA GLU A 182 -9.24 8.30 14.88
C GLU A 182 -9.06 6.97 14.15
N ALA A 183 -9.11 5.84 14.86
CA ALA A 183 -9.05 4.52 14.24
C ALA A 183 -10.25 4.26 13.30
N LEU A 184 -11.45 4.72 13.66
CA LEU A 184 -12.63 4.63 12.80
C LEU A 184 -12.52 5.55 11.58
N LEU A 185 -11.97 6.75 11.75
CA LEU A 185 -11.71 7.68 10.66
C LEU A 185 -10.74 7.05 9.66
N GLU A 186 -9.64 6.47 10.12
CA GLU A 186 -8.67 5.76 9.28
C GLU A 186 -9.31 4.63 8.47
N GLN A 187 -10.10 3.76 9.11
CA GLN A 187 -10.81 2.68 8.42
C GLN A 187 -11.76 3.21 7.33
N LYS A 188 -12.42 4.35 7.57
CA LYS A 188 -13.33 4.97 6.60
C LYS A 188 -12.58 5.62 5.46
N MET A 189 -11.45 6.29 5.73
CA MET A 189 -10.58 6.82 4.69
C MET A 189 -10.00 5.71 3.80
N GLU A 190 -9.56 4.59 4.38
CA GLU A 190 -9.11 3.43 3.61
C GLU A 190 -10.21 2.86 2.71
N ARG A 191 -11.42 2.76 3.24
CA ARG A 191 -12.59 2.29 2.49
C ARG A 191 -12.96 3.27 1.36
N TRP A 192 -12.87 4.58 1.59
CA TRP A 192 -13.11 5.58 0.54
C TRP A 192 -12.07 5.50 -0.57
N MET A 193 -10.78 5.38 -0.23
CA MET A 193 -9.70 5.18 -1.20
C MET A 193 -9.92 3.94 -2.07
N TYR A 194 -10.36 2.83 -1.48
CA TYR A 194 -10.72 1.62 -2.24
C TYR A 194 -11.86 1.89 -3.24
N LEU A 195 -12.89 2.60 -2.80
CA LEU A 195 -14.05 2.90 -3.65
C LEU A 195 -13.68 3.87 -4.78
N GLU A 196 -12.79 4.83 -4.52
CA GLU A 196 -12.26 5.77 -5.52
C GLU A 196 -11.41 5.05 -6.58
N ASP A 197 -10.50 4.16 -6.17
CA ASP A 197 -9.72 3.34 -7.11
C ASP A 197 -10.65 2.43 -7.94
N LEU A 198 -11.70 1.87 -7.32
CA LEU A 198 -12.71 1.10 -8.04
C LEU A 198 -13.50 1.97 -9.04
N ALA A 199 -13.86 3.22 -8.68
CA ALA A 199 -14.49 4.18 -9.59
C ALA A 199 -13.59 4.43 -10.80
N ALA A 200 -12.32 4.76 -10.57
CA ALA A 200 -11.34 5.06 -11.61
C ALA A 200 -11.15 3.89 -12.58
N ARG A 201 -11.12 2.64 -12.07
CA ARG A 201 -11.05 1.43 -12.90
C ARG A 201 -12.31 1.22 -13.75
N ILE A 202 -13.49 1.50 -13.20
CA ILE A 202 -14.77 1.42 -13.93
C ILE A 202 -14.82 2.45 -15.05
N GLU A 203 -14.31 3.67 -14.81
CA GLU A 203 -14.21 4.72 -15.83
C GLU A 203 -13.21 4.36 -16.93
N ALA A 204 -12.06 3.78 -16.57
CA ALA A 204 -11.05 3.35 -17.55
C ALA A 204 -11.52 2.21 -18.47
N GLU A 205 -12.50 1.40 -18.06
CA GLU A 205 -13.10 0.33 -18.86
C GLU A 205 -14.29 0.75 -19.75
N ASN A 206 -14.85 1.95 -19.55
CA ASN A 206 -16.03 2.43 -20.29
C ASN A 206 -15.69 3.29 -21.50
#